data_AF-A0AAD1VKN0-F1
#
_entry.id   AF-A0AAD1VKN0-F1
#
_cell.length_a   1.000
_cell.length_b   1.000
_cell.length_c   1.000
_cell.angle_alpha   90.00
_cell.angle_beta   90.00
_cell.angle_gamma   90.00
#
_symmetry.space_group_name_H-M   'P 1'
#
loop_
_entity.id
_entity.type
_entity.pdbx_description
1 polymer ?
#
loop_
_entity_poly.entity_id
_entity_poly.type
_entity_poly.pdbx_seq_one_letter_code
_entity_poly.pdbx_strand_id
1 'polypeptide(L)'
;MTDRQLDEAGENDVNNFFQLTVEIFDYMEWELNLFHTVFKSLDMSRSVSVTAAGQCRLSPLIQVILDCSHLYDYTVKLLFKLHSCLPTDTLQGHRDRFMEQFQKLKDLFYRSSNLQYFKRLLQIPQLPENPPNFLRASALSEHISPVVLIPTGNSPPDSETLIETDDLVGMDSSSSQGIPENKFDDLFGSSISNDPFNFTTQNGMSRDDKDRLIEQLYKEIAVLREDLGNFKAESHRLVIHLKGRIQELEAELAEQKHLRAQAVDEHEFLRTELEDLKRRRQDTEKAQKSLTEIERKSIANEQRYTKLKEKYAELVQSHAELLRKNAEVTKQVTVAREAYEDMERSKKELEESYQRVNEHTQRKAEDQMQQMEDLQGAFEASKAEVQHLKTTIETAKQENHKQFQEVEDCVLQRLLQEAECIIQESLALLDEPFYTNGSISTDFLISRTQAAVESTEKMEEAWKKRLSEQSDVSTLVPYLLQFAHRISAVITQGAQTSTSVELGDSCRVCGTEALSYLSSLRSRESQGEADCTKITAILKNIADIAQGYSVSCLDALLSLKE
;
A
#
# COMPACT_ATOMS: atom_id res chain seq x y z
N MET A 1 -42.40 -43.98 -32.26
CA MET A 1 -42.08 -44.68 -30.99
C MET A 1 -43.34 -44.72 -30.14
N THR A 2 -43.70 -45.90 -29.62
CA THR A 2 -44.81 -46.02 -28.65
C THR A 2 -44.36 -45.55 -27.27
N ASP A 3 -45.28 -45.11 -26.41
CA ASP A 3 -44.94 -44.60 -25.07
C ASP A 3 -44.12 -45.62 -24.26
N ARG A 4 -44.44 -46.91 -24.40
CA ARG A 4 -43.67 -48.01 -23.80
C ARG A 4 -42.21 -48.08 -24.28
N GLN A 5 -41.96 -47.86 -25.56
CA GLN A 5 -40.59 -47.85 -26.10
C GLN A 5 -39.80 -46.64 -25.60
N LEU A 6 -40.47 -45.49 -25.44
CA LEU A 6 -39.85 -44.30 -24.86
C LEU A 6 -39.48 -44.53 -23.39
N ASP A 7 -40.35 -45.20 -22.62
CA ASP A 7 -40.07 -45.59 -21.23
C ASP A 7 -38.89 -46.56 -21.11
N GLU A 8 -38.81 -47.55 -22.01
CA GLU A 8 -37.70 -48.49 -22.10
C GLU A 8 -36.38 -47.78 -22.47
N ALA A 9 -36.41 -46.80 -23.37
CA ALA A 9 -35.21 -46.06 -23.82
C ALA A 9 -34.60 -45.15 -22.74
N GLY A 10 -35.40 -44.63 -21.82
CA GLY A 10 -34.90 -43.85 -20.69
C GLY A 10 -34.65 -44.70 -19.43
N GLU A 11 -34.75 -46.02 -19.50
CA GLU A 11 -34.54 -46.96 -18.38
C GLU A 11 -35.33 -46.62 -17.10
N ASN A 12 -36.46 -45.92 -17.23
CA ASN A 12 -37.21 -45.32 -16.12
C ASN A 12 -36.41 -44.37 -15.20
N ASP A 13 -35.23 -43.91 -15.61
CA ASP A 13 -34.41 -42.93 -14.88
C ASP A 13 -34.64 -41.51 -15.43
N VAL A 14 -35.01 -40.60 -14.54
CA VAL A 14 -35.24 -39.19 -14.86
C VAL A 14 -34.00 -38.53 -15.48
N ASN A 15 -32.80 -38.92 -15.06
CA ASN A 15 -31.55 -38.37 -15.61
C ASN A 15 -31.35 -38.82 -17.06
N ASN A 16 -31.70 -40.07 -17.37
CA ASN A 16 -31.63 -40.59 -18.74
C ASN A 16 -32.67 -39.91 -19.63
N PHE A 17 -33.90 -39.66 -19.15
CA PHE A 17 -34.87 -38.85 -19.90
C PHE A 17 -34.39 -37.43 -20.14
N PHE A 18 -33.74 -36.82 -19.15
CA PHE A 18 -33.21 -35.47 -19.26
C PHE A 18 -32.13 -35.40 -20.35
N GLN A 19 -31.16 -36.30 -20.28
CA GLN A 19 -30.07 -36.40 -21.26
C GLN A 19 -30.60 -36.76 -22.67
N LEU A 20 -31.50 -37.74 -22.77
CA LEU A 20 -32.14 -38.11 -24.03
C LEU A 20 -32.89 -36.93 -24.66
N THR A 21 -33.55 -36.10 -23.85
CA THR A 21 -34.24 -34.90 -24.37
C THR A 21 -33.26 -33.89 -24.93
N VAL A 22 -32.09 -33.71 -24.29
CA VAL A 22 -31.02 -32.86 -24.82
C VAL A 22 -30.49 -33.39 -26.14
N GLU A 23 -30.26 -34.69 -26.25
CA GLU A 23 -29.78 -35.32 -27.49
C GLU A 23 -30.78 -35.21 -28.64
N ILE A 24 -32.08 -35.36 -28.35
CA ILE A 24 -33.16 -35.15 -29.33
C ILE A 24 -33.23 -33.68 -29.77
N PHE A 25 -33.06 -32.73 -28.84
CA PHE A 25 -32.98 -31.31 -29.20
C PHE A 25 -31.78 -31.01 -30.09
N ASP A 26 -30.61 -31.56 -29.77
CA ASP A 26 -29.42 -31.37 -30.59
C ASP A 26 -29.65 -31.95 -31.98
N TYR A 27 -30.21 -33.16 -32.08
CA TYR A 27 -30.49 -33.78 -33.37
C TYR A 27 -31.49 -32.97 -34.21
N MET A 28 -32.58 -32.49 -33.61
CA MET A 28 -33.53 -31.60 -34.30
C MET A 28 -32.85 -30.32 -34.80
N GLU A 29 -31.93 -29.76 -34.02
CA GLU A 29 -31.16 -28.58 -34.42
C GLU A 29 -30.24 -28.85 -35.62
N TRP A 30 -29.60 -30.01 -35.68
CA TRP A 30 -28.82 -30.44 -36.86
C TRP A 30 -29.69 -30.53 -38.11
N GLU A 31 -30.85 -31.17 -38.02
CA GLU A 31 -31.81 -31.31 -39.13
C GLU A 31 -32.32 -29.94 -39.62
N LEU A 32 -32.73 -29.06 -38.70
CA LEU A 32 -33.18 -27.71 -39.02
C LEU A 32 -32.08 -26.86 -39.68
N ASN A 33 -30.84 -26.98 -39.22
CA ASN A 33 -29.69 -26.28 -39.80
C ASN A 33 -29.34 -26.80 -41.20
N LEU A 34 -29.44 -28.12 -41.42
CA LEU A 34 -29.26 -28.72 -42.74
C LEU A 34 -30.31 -28.19 -43.71
N PHE A 35 -31.59 -28.19 -43.32
CA PHE A 35 -32.67 -27.59 -44.10
C PHE A 35 -32.35 -26.15 -44.47
N HIS A 36 -32.01 -25.31 -43.50
CA HIS A 36 -31.73 -23.89 -43.72
C HIS A 36 -30.55 -23.68 -44.69
N THR A 37 -29.49 -24.48 -44.55
CA THR A 37 -28.30 -24.40 -45.40
C THR A 37 -28.62 -24.77 -46.85
N VAL A 38 -29.35 -25.87 -47.06
CA VAL A 38 -29.79 -26.27 -48.40
C VAL A 38 -30.73 -25.22 -48.99
N PHE A 39 -31.72 -24.73 -48.23
CA PHE A 39 -32.67 -23.73 -48.71
C PHE A 39 -31.98 -22.40 -49.09
N LYS A 40 -30.98 -21.97 -48.33
CA LYS A 40 -30.19 -20.76 -48.62
C LYS A 40 -29.36 -20.91 -49.90
N SER A 41 -28.98 -22.13 -50.27
CA SER A 41 -28.25 -22.42 -51.51
C SER A 41 -29.13 -22.43 -52.77
N LEU A 42 -30.45 -22.33 -52.60
CA LEU A 42 -31.44 -22.38 -53.68
C LEU A 42 -31.93 -20.98 -54.02
N ASP A 43 -31.95 -20.66 -55.31
CA ASP A 43 -32.48 -19.41 -55.84
C ASP A 43 -34.01 -19.51 -55.98
N MET A 44 -34.74 -18.93 -55.02
CA MET A 44 -36.20 -18.98 -54.95
C MET A 44 -36.92 -18.17 -56.03
N SER A 45 -36.18 -17.41 -56.86
CA SER A 45 -36.74 -16.67 -58.01
C SER A 45 -36.97 -17.57 -59.23
N ARG A 46 -36.41 -18.78 -59.23
CA ARG A 46 -36.60 -19.80 -60.27
C ARG A 46 -37.59 -20.86 -59.78
N SER A 47 -38.26 -21.55 -60.70
CA SER A 47 -39.15 -22.67 -60.39
C SER A 47 -38.36 -23.93 -59.98
N VAL A 48 -37.59 -23.85 -58.89
CA VAL A 48 -36.65 -24.88 -58.42
C VAL A 48 -37.33 -26.23 -58.22
N SER A 49 -38.59 -26.25 -57.78
CA SER A 49 -39.37 -27.46 -57.52
C SER A 49 -39.80 -28.25 -58.77
N VAL A 50 -39.66 -27.67 -59.98
CA VAL A 50 -40.02 -28.33 -61.26
C VAL A 50 -38.80 -28.64 -62.14
N THR A 51 -37.59 -28.21 -61.77
CA THR A 51 -36.36 -28.52 -62.51
C THR A 51 -35.63 -29.73 -61.93
N ALA A 52 -35.05 -30.60 -62.77
CA ALA A 52 -34.32 -31.78 -62.30
C ALA A 52 -33.13 -31.42 -61.36
N ALA A 53 -32.41 -30.34 -61.67
CA ALA A 53 -31.32 -29.84 -60.82
C ALA A 53 -31.80 -29.34 -59.45
N GLY A 54 -32.95 -28.67 -59.40
CA GLY A 54 -33.55 -28.23 -58.15
C GLY A 54 -34.11 -29.39 -57.32
N GLN A 55 -34.74 -30.38 -57.96
CA GLN A 55 -35.23 -31.58 -57.30
C GLN A 55 -34.09 -32.43 -56.72
N CYS A 56 -32.95 -32.55 -57.42
CA CYS A 56 -31.76 -33.23 -56.88
C CYS A 56 -31.26 -32.58 -55.58
N ARG A 57 -31.30 -31.25 -55.49
CA ARG A 57 -30.94 -30.52 -54.27
C ARG A 57 -31.99 -30.60 -53.17
N LEU A 58 -33.27 -30.71 -53.53
CA LEU A 58 -34.39 -30.86 -52.57
C LEU A 58 -34.55 -32.29 -52.06
N SER A 59 -34.08 -33.29 -52.79
CA SER A 59 -34.25 -34.72 -52.45
C SER A 59 -33.75 -35.09 -51.05
N PRO A 60 -32.57 -34.63 -50.56
CA PRO A 60 -32.12 -34.93 -49.21
C PRO A 60 -33.06 -34.39 -48.12
N LEU A 61 -33.79 -33.30 -48.40
CA LEU A 61 -34.71 -32.68 -47.44
C LEU A 61 -35.97 -33.51 -47.19
N ILE A 62 -36.26 -34.50 -48.03
CA ILE A 62 -37.35 -35.46 -47.78
C ILE A 62 -37.10 -36.17 -46.44
N GLN A 63 -35.88 -36.65 -46.23
CA GLN A 63 -35.50 -37.34 -44.99
C GLN A 63 -35.54 -36.38 -43.80
N VAL A 64 -35.00 -35.17 -43.97
CA VAL A 64 -35.04 -34.10 -42.95
C VAL A 64 -36.46 -33.81 -42.49
N ILE A 65 -37.42 -33.69 -43.41
CA ILE A 65 -38.84 -33.42 -43.10
C ILE A 65 -39.46 -34.58 -42.31
N LEU A 66 -39.16 -35.83 -42.69
CA LEU A 66 -39.65 -37.03 -42.00
C LEU A 66 -39.08 -37.13 -40.59
N ASP A 67 -37.77 -36.93 -40.44
CA ASP A 67 -37.10 -37.01 -39.13
C ASP A 67 -37.57 -35.88 -38.21
N CYS A 68 -37.69 -34.65 -38.71
CA CYS A 68 -38.22 -33.51 -37.94
C CYS A 68 -39.66 -33.75 -37.42
N SER A 69 -40.49 -34.45 -38.19
CA SER A 69 -41.85 -34.84 -37.77
C SER A 69 -41.83 -35.78 -36.56
N HIS A 70 -40.97 -36.81 -36.61
CA HIS A 70 -40.82 -37.75 -35.51
C HIS A 70 -40.13 -37.14 -34.29
N LEU A 71 -39.07 -36.35 -34.52
CA LEU A 71 -38.35 -35.67 -33.45
C LEU A 71 -39.28 -34.73 -32.69
N TYR A 72 -40.16 -34.00 -33.37
CA TYR A 72 -41.16 -33.16 -32.70
C TYR A 72 -42.08 -33.95 -31.77
N ASP A 73 -42.62 -35.08 -32.27
CA ASP A 73 -43.47 -35.96 -31.45
C ASP A 73 -42.74 -36.46 -30.20
N TYR A 74 -41.48 -36.87 -30.35
CA TYR A 74 -40.65 -37.34 -29.24
C TYR A 74 -40.33 -36.23 -28.25
N THR A 75 -39.93 -35.06 -28.74
CA THR A 75 -39.64 -33.89 -27.91
C THR A 75 -40.85 -33.51 -27.07
N VAL A 76 -42.06 -33.48 -27.65
CA VAL A 76 -43.27 -33.14 -26.91
C VAL A 76 -43.54 -34.17 -25.80
N LYS A 77 -43.50 -35.47 -26.13
CA LYS A 77 -43.72 -36.56 -25.15
C LYS A 77 -42.69 -36.54 -24.02
N LEU A 78 -41.41 -36.40 -24.36
CA LEU A 78 -40.32 -36.33 -23.40
C LEU A 78 -40.45 -35.11 -22.48
N LEU A 79 -40.82 -33.95 -23.03
CA LEU A 79 -40.93 -32.72 -22.25
C LEU A 79 -42.11 -32.77 -21.26
N PHE A 80 -43.25 -33.35 -21.67
CA PHE A 80 -44.35 -33.65 -20.72
C PHE A 80 -43.93 -34.65 -19.64
N LYS A 81 -43.16 -35.68 -20.01
CA LYS A 81 -42.64 -36.66 -19.05
C LYS A 81 -41.68 -36.02 -18.04
N LEU A 82 -40.75 -35.18 -18.50
CA LEU A 82 -39.85 -34.44 -17.61
C LEU A 82 -40.63 -33.52 -16.67
N HIS A 83 -41.65 -32.81 -17.17
CA HIS A 83 -42.50 -31.95 -16.34
C HIS A 83 -43.33 -32.72 -15.31
N SER A 84 -43.54 -34.03 -15.48
CA SER A 84 -44.18 -34.88 -14.48
C SER A 84 -43.25 -35.30 -13.34
N CYS A 85 -41.92 -35.25 -13.56
CA CYS A 85 -40.91 -35.76 -12.62
C CYS A 85 -39.99 -34.67 -12.05
N LEU A 86 -39.91 -33.49 -12.68
CA LEU A 86 -38.98 -32.42 -12.32
C LEU A 86 -39.70 -31.08 -12.11
N PRO A 87 -39.17 -30.19 -11.24
CA PRO A 87 -39.69 -28.85 -11.05
C PRO A 87 -39.66 -28.01 -12.34
N THR A 88 -40.61 -27.07 -12.44
CA THR A 88 -40.72 -26.17 -13.60
C THR A 88 -39.45 -25.37 -13.85
N ASP A 89 -38.77 -24.93 -12.79
CA ASP A 89 -37.59 -24.08 -12.87
C ASP A 89 -36.40 -24.82 -13.47
N THR A 90 -36.25 -26.11 -13.18
CA THR A 90 -35.20 -26.97 -13.73
C THR A 90 -35.32 -27.14 -15.25
N LEU A 91 -36.55 -27.10 -15.77
CA LEU A 91 -36.85 -27.31 -17.20
C LEU A 91 -37.01 -26.01 -17.99
N GLN A 92 -36.68 -24.85 -17.41
CA GLN A 92 -36.77 -23.57 -18.11
C GLN A 92 -35.97 -23.58 -19.42
N GLY A 93 -34.72 -24.03 -19.39
CA GLY A 93 -33.88 -24.11 -20.59
C GLY A 93 -34.43 -25.07 -21.66
N HIS A 94 -35.12 -26.14 -21.27
CA HIS A 94 -35.73 -27.07 -22.23
C HIS A 94 -36.95 -26.42 -22.92
N ARG A 95 -37.75 -25.66 -22.18
CA ARG A 95 -38.89 -24.90 -22.74
C ARG A 95 -38.42 -23.80 -23.69
N ASP A 96 -37.34 -23.10 -23.35
CA ASP A 96 -36.77 -22.06 -24.20
C ASP A 96 -36.22 -22.65 -25.51
N ARG A 97 -35.45 -23.75 -25.44
CA ARG A 97 -34.96 -24.48 -26.63
C ARG A 97 -36.11 -25.01 -27.48
N PHE A 98 -37.12 -25.63 -26.87
CA PHE A 98 -38.30 -26.11 -27.59
C PHE A 98 -38.99 -24.98 -28.34
N MET A 99 -39.19 -23.82 -27.70
CA MET A 99 -39.88 -22.70 -28.33
C MET A 99 -39.12 -22.19 -29.56
N GLU A 100 -37.80 -22.09 -29.48
CA GLU A 100 -36.97 -21.70 -30.62
C GLU A 100 -37.05 -22.73 -31.76
N GLN A 101 -36.89 -24.02 -31.45
CA GLN A 101 -36.95 -25.09 -32.44
C GLN A 101 -38.35 -25.23 -33.06
N PHE A 102 -39.41 -25.02 -32.27
CA PHE A 102 -40.79 -25.05 -32.75
C PHE A 102 -41.05 -23.98 -33.82
N GLN A 103 -40.55 -22.76 -33.65
CA GLN A 103 -40.69 -21.71 -34.66
C GLN A 103 -39.94 -22.04 -35.94
N LYS A 104 -38.70 -22.55 -35.82
CA LYS A 104 -37.89 -23.00 -36.96
C LYS A 104 -38.56 -24.16 -37.71
N LEU A 105 -39.12 -25.13 -36.98
CA LEU A 105 -39.83 -26.27 -37.54
C LEU A 105 -41.14 -25.85 -38.25
N LYS A 106 -41.88 -24.91 -37.67
CA LYS A 106 -43.08 -24.34 -38.27
C LYS A 106 -42.77 -23.67 -39.62
N ASP A 107 -41.69 -22.90 -39.70
CA ASP A 107 -41.20 -22.31 -40.95
C ASP A 107 -40.76 -23.39 -41.96
N LEU A 108 -40.07 -24.44 -41.50
CA LEU A 108 -39.65 -25.57 -42.34
C LEU A 108 -40.84 -26.27 -43.00
N PHE A 109 -41.85 -26.68 -42.23
CA PHE A 109 -43.03 -27.35 -42.76
C PHE A 109 -43.87 -26.43 -43.64
N TYR A 110 -44.02 -25.16 -43.27
CA TYR A 110 -44.72 -24.18 -44.11
C TYR A 110 -44.03 -24.02 -45.46
N ARG A 111 -42.71 -23.76 -45.50
CA ARG A 111 -41.96 -23.60 -46.76
C ARG A 111 -41.98 -24.88 -47.60
N SER A 112 -41.79 -26.03 -46.96
CA SER A 112 -41.78 -27.33 -47.65
C SER A 112 -43.14 -27.68 -48.25
N SER A 113 -44.23 -27.44 -47.50
CA SER A 113 -45.60 -27.69 -47.98
C SER A 113 -45.99 -26.83 -49.20
N ASN A 114 -45.33 -25.69 -49.41
CA ASN A 114 -45.58 -24.81 -50.54
C ASN A 114 -44.83 -25.23 -51.83
N LEU A 115 -43.84 -26.13 -51.74
CA LEU A 115 -43.07 -26.59 -52.90
C LEU A 115 -43.75 -27.76 -53.63
N GLN A 116 -43.89 -27.64 -54.96
CA GLN A 116 -44.53 -28.65 -55.82
C GLN A 116 -43.81 -30.00 -55.84
N TYR A 117 -42.52 -30.03 -55.53
CA TYR A 117 -41.75 -31.27 -55.42
C TYR A 117 -42.22 -32.10 -54.23
N PHE A 118 -42.30 -31.48 -53.04
CA PHE A 118 -42.75 -32.16 -51.83
C PHE A 118 -44.25 -32.46 -51.85
N LYS A 119 -45.11 -31.58 -52.38
CA LYS A 119 -46.56 -31.84 -52.50
C LYS A 119 -46.91 -33.15 -53.21
N ARG A 120 -46.07 -33.60 -54.14
CA ARG A 120 -46.27 -34.84 -54.90
C ARG A 120 -45.74 -36.09 -54.17
N LEU A 121 -44.77 -35.92 -53.27
CA LEU A 121 -44.02 -37.01 -52.65
C LEU A 121 -44.35 -37.21 -51.17
N LEU A 122 -44.84 -36.17 -50.49
CA LEU A 122 -45.09 -36.14 -49.07
C LEU A 122 -46.40 -35.42 -48.78
N GLN A 123 -47.15 -35.93 -47.81
CA GLN A 123 -48.21 -35.17 -47.16
C GLN A 123 -47.67 -34.54 -45.88
N ILE A 124 -47.32 -33.24 -45.94
CA ILE A 124 -46.76 -32.51 -44.80
C ILE A 124 -47.91 -31.85 -44.01
N PRO A 125 -48.16 -32.24 -42.76
CA PRO A 125 -49.20 -31.63 -41.93
C PRO A 125 -48.81 -30.20 -41.51
N GLN A 126 -49.81 -29.35 -41.26
CA GLN A 126 -49.58 -28.04 -40.65
C GLN A 126 -49.47 -28.19 -39.14
N LEU A 127 -48.43 -27.60 -38.55
CA LEU A 127 -48.29 -27.54 -37.09
C LEU A 127 -49.32 -26.56 -36.48
N PRO A 128 -49.77 -26.81 -35.24
CA PRO A 128 -50.65 -25.89 -34.52
C PRO A 128 -50.10 -24.45 -34.48
N GLU A 129 -50.99 -23.46 -34.41
CA GLU A 129 -50.57 -22.06 -34.34
C GLU A 129 -49.74 -21.76 -33.09
N ASN A 130 -50.14 -22.35 -31.95
CA ASN A 130 -49.50 -22.19 -30.65
C ASN A 130 -48.81 -23.50 -30.21
N PRO A 131 -47.65 -23.41 -29.54
CA PRO A 131 -46.97 -24.58 -28.99
C PRO A 131 -47.80 -25.25 -27.87
N PRO A 132 -47.61 -26.56 -27.62
CA PRO A 132 -48.23 -27.26 -26.49
C PRO A 132 -47.87 -26.60 -25.15
N ASN A 133 -48.85 -26.52 -24.24
CA ASN A 133 -48.62 -26.00 -22.90
C ASN A 133 -48.16 -27.13 -21.95
N PHE A 134 -46.85 -27.26 -21.76
CA PHE A 134 -46.25 -28.32 -20.94
C PHE A 134 -46.58 -28.25 -19.44
N LEU A 135 -47.12 -27.12 -18.96
CA LEU A 135 -47.54 -26.97 -17.56
C LEU A 135 -48.96 -27.49 -17.32
N ARG A 136 -49.70 -27.82 -18.37
CA ARG A 136 -51.06 -28.36 -18.29
C ARG A 136 -51.04 -29.80 -18.79
N ALA A 137 -51.12 -30.76 -17.87
CA ALA A 137 -51.08 -32.19 -18.22
C ALA A 137 -52.15 -32.61 -19.25
N SER A 138 -53.31 -31.94 -19.30
CA SER A 138 -54.34 -32.19 -20.33
C SER A 138 -53.94 -31.73 -21.75
N ALA A 139 -52.90 -30.90 -21.90
CA ALA A 139 -52.38 -30.51 -23.20
C ALA A 139 -51.60 -31.63 -23.89
N LEU A 140 -51.16 -32.66 -23.15
CA LEU A 140 -50.58 -33.87 -23.74
C LEU A 140 -51.66 -34.71 -24.47
N SER A 141 -52.88 -34.78 -23.91
CA SER A 141 -54.01 -35.47 -24.58
C SER A 141 -54.57 -34.71 -25.78
N GLU A 142 -54.28 -33.41 -25.91
CA GLU A 142 -54.64 -32.57 -27.06
C GLU A 142 -53.58 -32.61 -28.17
N HIS A 143 -52.39 -33.17 -27.91
CA HIS A 143 -51.30 -33.23 -28.87
C HIS A 143 -51.58 -34.29 -29.96
N ILE A 144 -51.66 -33.84 -31.21
CA ILE A 144 -51.80 -34.70 -32.39
C ILE A 144 -50.44 -34.82 -33.06
N SER A 145 -49.92 -36.04 -33.16
CA SER A 145 -48.66 -36.33 -33.83
C SER A 145 -48.69 -35.90 -35.30
N PRO A 146 -47.79 -35.03 -35.77
CA PRO A 146 -47.76 -34.59 -37.16
C PRO A 146 -47.14 -35.69 -38.03
N VAL A 147 -47.89 -36.75 -38.35
CA VAL A 147 -47.37 -37.87 -39.16
C VAL A 147 -47.26 -37.42 -40.62
N VAL A 148 -46.02 -37.34 -41.14
CA VAL A 148 -45.76 -37.12 -42.57
C VAL A 148 -45.83 -38.48 -43.28
N LEU A 149 -46.83 -38.64 -44.16
CA LEU A 149 -47.02 -39.88 -44.91
C LEU A 149 -46.37 -39.78 -46.30
N ILE A 150 -45.64 -40.82 -46.70
CA ILE A 150 -45.25 -41.05 -48.09
C ILE A 150 -46.46 -41.74 -48.76
N PRO A 151 -47.09 -41.13 -49.79
CA PRO A 151 -48.13 -41.81 -50.53
C PRO A 151 -47.57 -43.11 -51.14
N THR A 152 -48.05 -44.26 -50.69
CA THR A 152 -47.74 -45.56 -51.32
C THR A 152 -48.38 -45.59 -52.70
N GLY A 153 -47.55 -45.43 -53.74
CA GLY A 153 -47.99 -45.40 -55.13
C GLY A 153 -48.44 -46.78 -55.61
N ASN A 154 -49.71 -46.90 -55.97
CA ASN A 154 -50.22 -47.91 -56.89
C ASN A 154 -51.01 -47.23 -58.01
N SER A 155 -50.30 -46.72 -59.03
CA SER A 155 -50.69 -46.75 -60.46
C SER A 155 -49.89 -45.71 -61.27
N PRO A 156 -49.41 -46.04 -62.48
CA PRO A 156 -48.80 -45.08 -63.38
C PRO A 156 -49.85 -44.08 -63.89
N PRO A 157 -49.48 -42.84 -64.27
CA PRO A 157 -50.42 -41.91 -64.86
C PRO A 157 -50.56 -42.24 -66.34
N ASP A 158 -51.50 -43.12 -66.69
CA ASP A 158 -52.05 -43.13 -68.03
C ASP A 158 -53.20 -42.12 -68.09
N SER A 159 -52.99 -41.13 -68.97
CA SER A 159 -53.98 -40.47 -69.84
C SER A 159 -55.31 -40.03 -69.23
N GLU A 160 -55.54 -38.72 -69.23
CA GLU A 160 -56.78 -38.04 -69.64
C GLU A 160 -56.59 -36.53 -69.35
N THR A 161 -56.78 -35.54 -70.22
CA THR A 161 -57.00 -35.44 -71.66
C THR A 161 -56.70 -33.98 -71.97
N LEU A 162 -55.76 -33.72 -72.89
CA LEU A 162 -55.69 -32.46 -73.60
C LEU A 162 -56.99 -32.31 -74.39
N ILE A 163 -57.82 -31.32 -74.08
CA ILE A 163 -58.82 -30.85 -75.05
C ILE A 163 -58.09 -29.87 -75.96
N GLU A 164 -57.29 -30.42 -76.87
CA GLU A 164 -57.19 -29.95 -78.23
C GLU A 164 -58.17 -30.79 -79.06
N THR A 165 -59.17 -30.16 -79.64
CA THR A 165 -59.92 -30.64 -80.81
C THR A 165 -60.02 -29.39 -81.69
N ASP A 166 -59.03 -29.12 -82.52
CA ASP A 166 -58.90 -29.62 -83.90
C ASP A 166 -60.23 -29.55 -84.67
N ASP A 167 -60.21 -28.62 -85.62
CA ASP A 167 -60.95 -28.63 -86.86
C ASP A 167 -60.82 -30.00 -87.56
N LEU A 168 -61.81 -30.34 -88.40
CA LEU A 168 -61.75 -31.12 -89.65
C LEU A 168 -63.04 -31.95 -89.81
N VAL A 169 -63.69 -32.10 -90.97
CA VAL A 169 -63.60 -31.52 -92.32
C VAL A 169 -64.78 -32.13 -93.12
N GLY A 170 -65.17 -31.45 -94.20
CA GLY A 170 -65.86 -32.05 -95.36
C GLY A 170 -66.58 -30.94 -96.14
N MET A 171 -65.92 -30.12 -96.97
CA MET A 171 -65.24 -30.46 -98.24
C MET A 171 -66.17 -31.31 -99.10
N ASP A 172 -66.89 -30.72 -100.06
CA ASP A 172 -66.42 -30.68 -101.45
C ASP A 172 -67.19 -29.62 -102.29
N SER A 173 -66.48 -28.72 -102.99
CA SER A 173 -66.29 -28.72 -104.46
C SER A 173 -67.49 -28.15 -105.26
N SER A 174 -67.38 -27.24 -106.22
CA SER A 174 -66.34 -27.01 -107.21
C SER A 174 -66.55 -25.64 -107.90
N SER A 175 -65.44 -24.95 -108.19
CA SER A 175 -65.10 -24.29 -109.45
C SER A 175 -66.14 -23.49 -110.27
N SER A 176 -65.76 -22.24 -110.59
CA SER A 176 -65.54 -21.68 -111.95
C SER A 176 -66.05 -20.23 -112.02
N GLN A 177 -65.15 -19.24 -111.94
CA GLN A 177 -64.49 -18.55 -113.08
C GLN A 177 -65.42 -17.61 -113.87
N GLY A 178 -65.01 -16.34 -114.01
CA GLY A 178 -65.49 -15.47 -115.09
C GLY A 178 -65.55 -13.97 -114.79
N ILE A 179 -64.39 -13.31 -114.69
CA ILE A 179 -64.19 -11.87 -114.98
C ILE A 179 -64.36 -11.72 -116.53
N PRO A 180 -65.00 -10.67 -117.13
CA PRO A 180 -64.41 -9.31 -117.16
C PRO A 180 -65.33 -8.06 -117.31
N GLU A 181 -64.73 -6.95 -116.88
CA GLU A 181 -64.69 -5.56 -117.42
C GLU A 181 -65.82 -4.99 -118.30
N ASN A 182 -66.31 -3.79 -117.90
CA ASN A 182 -66.18 -2.46 -118.57
C ASN A 182 -67.37 -1.54 -118.19
N LYS A 183 -67.15 -0.32 -117.66
CA LYS A 183 -67.13 1.00 -118.39
C LYS A 183 -68.42 1.24 -119.20
N PHE A 184 -69.12 2.37 -119.21
CA PHE A 184 -68.83 3.80 -119.02
C PHE A 184 -70.21 4.51 -119.11
N ASP A 185 -70.50 5.50 -118.27
CA ASP A 185 -70.79 6.92 -118.60
C ASP A 185 -71.67 7.26 -119.82
N ASP A 186 -72.57 8.23 -119.58
CA ASP A 186 -73.20 9.21 -120.50
C ASP A 186 -73.58 8.79 -121.94
N LEU A 187 -74.78 9.19 -122.38
CA LEU A 187 -75.01 9.94 -123.64
C LEU A 187 -76.49 9.94 -124.05
N PHE A 188 -77.10 11.12 -123.89
CA PHE A 188 -77.99 11.82 -124.83
C PHE A 188 -79.00 11.06 -125.69
N GLY A 189 -80.15 11.72 -125.82
CA GLY A 189 -80.68 12.02 -127.16
C GLY A 189 -82.10 11.54 -127.34
N SER A 190 -83.07 12.46 -127.37
CA SER A 190 -83.48 13.15 -128.60
C SER A 190 -84.12 12.16 -129.58
N SER A 191 -85.44 12.09 -129.64
CA SER A 191 -86.32 13.01 -130.39
C SER A 191 -86.87 12.26 -131.61
N ILE A 192 -87.95 12.82 -132.17
CA ILE A 192 -88.53 12.53 -133.49
C ILE A 192 -89.45 11.29 -133.40
N SER A 193 -90.75 11.34 -133.70
CA SER A 193 -91.50 12.20 -134.62
C SER A 193 -92.99 11.86 -134.59
N ASN A 194 -93.80 12.85 -134.97
CA ASN A 194 -95.15 12.80 -135.56
C ASN A 194 -96.34 13.16 -134.66
N ASP A 195 -96.52 14.48 -134.51
CA ASP A 195 -97.79 15.17 -134.83
C ASP A 195 -98.10 14.95 -136.35
N PRO A 196 -99.29 15.17 -136.96
CA PRO A 196 -100.47 15.88 -136.45
C PRO A 196 -101.85 15.43 -137.02
N PHE A 197 -102.94 16.12 -136.61
CA PHE A 197 -104.23 16.27 -137.31
C PHE A 197 -105.01 15.02 -137.79
N ASN A 198 -106.19 14.75 -137.22
CA ASN A 198 -107.37 14.50 -138.07
C ASN A 198 -108.71 14.86 -137.40
N PHE A 199 -109.27 15.97 -137.85
CA PHE A 199 -110.65 16.36 -137.67
C PHE A 199 -111.52 15.47 -138.56
N THR A 200 -112.66 15.00 -138.05
CA THR A 200 -113.84 14.60 -138.85
C THR A 200 -113.59 13.57 -139.95
N THR A 201 -113.85 12.29 -139.67
CA THR A 201 -114.70 11.44 -140.52
C THR A 201 -114.97 10.08 -139.84
N GLN A 202 -116.19 9.57 -140.09
CA GLN A 202 -116.70 8.23 -139.74
C GLN A 202 -116.87 7.93 -138.24
N ASN A 203 -118.01 8.27 -137.64
CA ASN A 203 -119.30 7.61 -137.91
C ASN A 203 -119.12 6.28 -138.68
N GLY A 204 -118.72 5.27 -137.92
CA GLY A 204 -118.55 3.90 -138.39
C GLY A 204 -117.23 3.23 -137.99
N MET A 205 -116.65 3.50 -136.80
CA MET A 205 -115.81 2.45 -136.16
C MET A 205 -116.64 1.17 -136.21
N SER A 206 -116.15 0.16 -136.93
CA SER A 206 -116.75 -1.16 -136.91
C SER A 206 -116.86 -1.58 -135.45
N ARG A 207 -117.89 -2.35 -135.13
CA ARG A 207 -118.06 -2.95 -133.80
C ARG A 207 -116.73 -3.58 -133.33
N ASP A 208 -115.97 -4.15 -134.24
CA ASP A 208 -114.67 -4.77 -134.00
C ASP A 208 -113.58 -3.81 -133.48
N ASP A 209 -113.54 -2.54 -133.92
CA ASP A 209 -112.52 -1.58 -133.46
C ASP A 209 -112.83 -1.02 -132.07
N LYS A 210 -114.13 -0.83 -131.77
CA LYS A 210 -114.58 -0.51 -130.41
C LYS A 210 -114.32 -1.68 -129.46
N ASP A 211 -114.60 -2.89 -129.90
CA ASP A 211 -114.37 -4.10 -129.12
C ASP A 211 -112.87 -4.35 -128.89
N ARG A 212 -112.00 -4.08 -129.88
CA ARG A 212 -110.53 -4.11 -129.72
C ARG A 212 -110.01 -3.07 -128.74
N LEU A 213 -110.50 -1.82 -128.80
CA LEU A 213 -110.11 -0.77 -127.86
C LEU A 213 -110.58 -1.08 -126.43
N ILE A 214 -111.79 -1.61 -126.29
CA ILE A 214 -112.32 -2.09 -125.01
C ILE A 214 -111.44 -3.23 -124.46
N GLU A 215 -111.06 -4.21 -125.29
CA GLU A 215 -110.17 -5.30 -124.88
C GLU A 215 -108.77 -4.79 -124.49
N GLN A 216 -108.23 -3.81 -125.21
CA GLN A 216 -106.97 -3.16 -124.90
C GLN A 216 -107.04 -2.41 -123.55
N LEU A 217 -108.09 -1.63 -123.30
CA LEU A 217 -108.30 -0.94 -122.03
C LEU A 217 -108.53 -1.93 -120.88
N TYR A 218 -109.22 -3.05 -121.09
CA TYR A 218 -109.35 -4.10 -120.08
C TYR A 218 -108.01 -4.76 -119.76
N LYS A 219 -107.16 -5.01 -120.77
CA LYS A 219 -105.79 -5.51 -120.57
C LYS A 219 -104.93 -4.49 -119.83
N GLU A 220 -105.00 -3.22 -120.19
CA GLU A 220 -104.26 -2.15 -119.52
C GLU A 220 -104.73 -1.96 -118.07
N ILE A 221 -106.03 -1.98 -117.80
CA ILE A 221 -106.57 -1.98 -116.43
C ILE A 221 -106.10 -3.23 -115.66
N ALA A 222 -106.00 -4.39 -116.30
CA ALA A 222 -105.50 -5.60 -115.67
C ALA A 222 -104.01 -5.48 -115.28
N VAL A 223 -103.16 -5.00 -116.20
CA VAL A 223 -101.73 -4.76 -115.95
C VAL A 223 -101.53 -3.69 -114.88
N LEU A 224 -102.23 -2.55 -114.96
CA LEU A 224 -102.14 -1.50 -113.94
C LEU A 224 -102.60 -1.99 -112.56
N ARG A 225 -103.59 -2.88 -112.49
CA ARG A 225 -104.00 -3.51 -111.22
C ARG A 225 -102.93 -4.46 -110.68
N GLU A 226 -102.27 -5.22 -111.56
CA GLU A 226 -101.15 -6.09 -111.21
C GLU A 226 -99.94 -5.27 -110.72
N ASP A 227 -99.54 -4.24 -111.45
CA ASP A 227 -98.45 -3.32 -111.08
C ASP A 227 -98.73 -2.62 -109.75
N LEU A 228 -99.98 -2.18 -109.53
CA LEU A 228 -100.40 -1.60 -108.27
C LEU A 228 -100.38 -2.63 -107.14
N GLY A 229 -100.71 -3.90 -107.43
CA GLY A 229 -100.56 -5.03 -106.51
C GLY A 229 -99.09 -5.29 -106.15
N ASN A 230 -98.21 -5.34 -107.14
CA ASN A 230 -96.77 -5.53 -106.99
C ASN A 230 -96.14 -4.36 -106.20
N PHE A 231 -96.48 -3.12 -106.54
CA PHE A 231 -96.02 -1.93 -105.81
C PHE A 231 -96.48 -1.94 -104.34
N LYS A 232 -97.73 -2.33 -104.08
CA LYS A 232 -98.23 -2.49 -102.69
C LYS A 232 -97.50 -3.60 -101.95
N ALA A 233 -97.25 -4.74 -102.59
CA ALA A 233 -96.51 -5.85 -101.98
C ALA A 233 -95.06 -5.46 -101.68
N GLU A 234 -94.39 -4.77 -102.59
CA GLU A 234 -93.03 -4.28 -102.41
C GLU A 234 -92.95 -3.21 -101.33
N SER A 235 -93.88 -2.25 -101.31
CA SER A 235 -93.99 -1.25 -100.24
C SER A 235 -94.24 -1.92 -98.89
N HIS A 236 -95.12 -2.94 -98.82
CA HIS A 236 -95.36 -3.69 -97.61
C HIS A 236 -94.13 -4.46 -97.14
N ARG A 237 -93.41 -5.11 -98.07
CA ARG A 237 -92.14 -5.80 -97.79
C ARG A 237 -91.09 -4.83 -97.24
N LEU A 238 -90.96 -3.64 -97.84
CA LEU A 238 -90.05 -2.60 -97.37
C LEU A 238 -90.44 -2.09 -95.98
N VAL A 239 -91.73 -1.89 -95.71
CA VAL A 239 -92.22 -1.50 -94.39
C VAL A 239 -91.91 -2.57 -93.34
N ILE A 240 -92.07 -3.86 -93.66
CA ILE A 240 -91.70 -4.95 -92.75
C ILE A 240 -90.19 -4.95 -92.51
N HIS A 241 -89.37 -4.82 -93.56
CA HIS A 241 -87.92 -4.78 -93.43
C HIS A 241 -87.44 -3.59 -92.59
N LEU A 242 -87.97 -2.38 -92.84
CA LEU A 242 -87.65 -1.19 -92.06
C LEU A 242 -88.09 -1.33 -90.59
N LYS A 243 -89.26 -1.92 -90.33
CA LYS A 243 -89.70 -2.21 -88.96
C LYS A 243 -88.78 -3.21 -88.27
N GLY A 244 -88.34 -4.27 -88.97
CA GLY A 244 -87.35 -5.22 -88.46
C GLY A 244 -86.03 -4.53 -88.13
N ARG A 245 -85.53 -3.68 -89.03
CA ARG A 245 -84.28 -2.93 -88.79
C ARG A 245 -84.40 -1.94 -87.63
N ILE A 246 -85.56 -1.31 -87.44
CA ILE A 246 -85.81 -0.45 -86.27
C ILE A 246 -85.76 -1.29 -84.98
N GLN A 247 -86.39 -2.47 -84.96
CA GLN A 247 -86.36 -3.37 -83.80
C GLN A 247 -84.94 -3.86 -83.47
N GLU A 248 -84.13 -4.21 -84.48
CA GLU A 248 -82.72 -4.56 -84.28
C GLU A 248 -81.92 -3.39 -83.68
N LEU A 249 -82.05 -2.19 -84.23
CA LEU A 249 -81.36 -1.01 -83.73
C LEU A 249 -81.81 -0.62 -82.31
N GLU A 250 -83.10 -0.82 -81.99
CA GLU A 250 -83.62 -0.62 -80.63
C GLU A 250 -83.05 -1.64 -79.64
N ALA A 251 -82.89 -2.91 -80.05
CA ALA A 251 -82.26 -3.95 -79.25
C ALA A 251 -80.76 -3.69 -79.03
N GLU A 252 -80.02 -3.36 -80.10
CA GLU A 252 -78.60 -2.97 -80.02
C GLU A 252 -78.41 -1.75 -79.08
N LEU A 253 -79.28 -0.74 -79.16
CA LEU A 253 -79.22 0.42 -78.27
C LEU A 253 -79.49 0.06 -76.81
N ALA A 254 -80.43 -0.86 -76.55
CA ALA A 254 -80.73 -1.35 -75.20
C ALA A 254 -79.55 -2.14 -74.63
N GLU A 255 -78.92 -3.01 -75.42
CA GLU A 255 -77.72 -3.76 -75.04
C GLU A 255 -76.55 -2.81 -74.75
N GLN A 256 -76.29 -1.82 -75.61
CA GLN A 256 -75.24 -0.82 -75.39
C GLN A 256 -75.46 0.00 -74.12
N LYS A 257 -76.72 0.34 -73.80
CA LYS A 257 -77.06 1.01 -72.54
C LYS A 257 -76.79 0.12 -71.33
N HIS A 258 -77.13 -1.16 -71.40
CA HIS A 258 -76.86 -2.12 -70.33
C HIS A 258 -75.35 -2.30 -70.11
N LEU A 259 -74.58 -2.53 -71.17
CA LEU A 259 -73.11 -2.67 -71.09
C LEU A 259 -72.45 -1.40 -70.54
N ARG A 260 -72.93 -0.21 -70.93
CA ARG A 260 -72.44 1.07 -70.38
C ARG A 260 -72.77 1.21 -68.89
N ALA A 261 -73.97 0.82 -68.45
CA ALA A 261 -74.34 0.86 -67.04
C ALA A 261 -73.43 -0.08 -66.23
N GLN A 262 -73.27 -1.33 -66.70
CA GLN A 262 -72.38 -2.30 -66.06
C GLN A 262 -70.92 -1.79 -65.97
N ALA A 263 -70.38 -1.20 -67.04
CA ALA A 263 -69.03 -0.64 -67.02
C ALA A 263 -68.87 0.53 -66.03
N VAL A 264 -69.93 1.33 -65.83
CA VAL A 264 -69.92 2.41 -64.82
C VAL A 264 -69.94 1.83 -63.41
N ASP A 265 -70.76 0.81 -63.15
CA ASP A 265 -70.82 0.13 -61.85
C ASP A 265 -69.49 -0.56 -61.51
N GLU A 266 -68.87 -1.26 -62.47
CA GLU A 266 -67.55 -1.85 -62.33
C GLU A 266 -66.47 -0.80 -62.07
N HIS A 267 -66.52 0.34 -62.77
CA HIS A 267 -65.58 1.44 -62.54
C HIS A 267 -65.77 2.10 -61.17
N GLU A 268 -67.01 2.25 -60.70
CA GLU A 268 -67.29 2.74 -59.35
C GLU A 268 -66.77 1.76 -58.29
N PHE A 269 -67.01 0.46 -58.47
CA PHE A 269 -66.47 -0.59 -57.62
C PHE A 269 -64.94 -0.53 -57.55
N LEU A 270 -64.25 -0.54 -58.68
CA LEU A 270 -62.78 -0.46 -58.74
C LEU A 270 -62.24 0.83 -58.10
N ARG A 271 -62.96 1.94 -58.25
CA ARG A 271 -62.61 3.21 -57.61
C ARG A 271 -62.71 3.11 -56.09
N THR A 272 -63.76 2.48 -55.56
CA THR A 272 -63.90 2.25 -54.11
C THR A 272 -62.82 1.32 -53.57
N GLU A 273 -62.53 0.21 -54.27
CA GLU A 273 -61.48 -0.74 -53.87
C GLU A 273 -60.09 -0.08 -53.87
N LEU A 274 -59.80 0.77 -54.86
CA LEU A 274 -58.54 1.52 -54.93
C LEU A 274 -58.41 2.53 -53.78
N GLU A 275 -59.50 3.18 -53.38
CA GLU A 275 -59.49 4.10 -52.23
C GLU A 275 -59.30 3.35 -50.91
N ASP A 276 -59.93 2.19 -50.75
CA ASP A 276 -59.72 1.30 -49.59
C ASP A 276 -58.27 0.79 -49.52
N LEU A 277 -57.68 0.40 -50.65
CA LEU A 277 -56.27 0.00 -50.71
C LEU A 277 -55.33 1.15 -50.36
N LYS A 278 -55.60 2.37 -50.84
CA LYS A 278 -54.83 3.57 -50.45
C LYS A 278 -54.93 3.84 -48.97
N ARG A 279 -56.13 3.73 -48.38
CA ARG A 279 -56.35 3.92 -46.95
C ARG A 279 -55.58 2.89 -46.13
N ARG A 280 -55.67 1.61 -46.49
CA ARG A 280 -54.87 0.53 -45.87
C ARG A 280 -53.38 0.81 -45.96
N ARG A 281 -52.88 1.25 -47.12
CA ARG A 281 -51.45 1.61 -47.29
C ARG A 281 -51.04 2.75 -46.35
N GLN A 282 -51.82 3.82 -46.27
CA GLN A 282 -51.54 4.93 -45.37
C GLN A 282 -51.51 4.51 -43.90
N ASP A 283 -52.46 3.65 -43.49
CA ASP A 283 -52.51 3.16 -42.12
C ASP A 283 -51.32 2.23 -41.82
N THR A 284 -50.89 1.40 -42.77
CA THR A 284 -49.65 0.61 -42.63
C THR A 284 -48.40 1.49 -42.56
N GLU A 285 -48.29 2.56 -43.35
CA GLU A 285 -47.16 3.50 -43.30
C GLU A 285 -47.14 4.25 -41.96
N LYS A 286 -48.30 4.65 -41.42
CA LYS A 286 -48.41 5.27 -40.09
C LYS A 286 -48.00 4.29 -38.99
N ALA A 287 -48.48 3.05 -39.05
CA ALA A 287 -48.12 2.00 -38.09
C ALA A 287 -46.60 1.72 -38.13
N GLN A 288 -46.00 1.65 -39.32
CA GLN A 288 -44.57 1.46 -39.50
C GLN A 288 -43.76 2.63 -38.91
N LYS A 289 -44.17 3.89 -39.14
CA LYS A 289 -43.54 5.06 -38.50
C LYS A 289 -43.62 4.99 -36.99
N SER A 290 -44.79 4.65 -36.43
CA SER A 290 -44.98 4.46 -34.99
C SER A 290 -44.07 3.36 -34.44
N LEU A 291 -43.96 2.22 -35.14
CA LEU A 291 -43.08 1.12 -34.74
C LEU A 291 -41.61 1.58 -34.69
N THR A 292 -41.12 2.27 -35.73
CA THR A 292 -39.75 2.78 -35.75
C THR A 292 -39.46 3.80 -34.66
N GLU A 293 -40.45 4.61 -34.25
CA GLU A 293 -40.30 5.54 -33.14
C GLU A 293 -40.23 4.80 -31.79
N ILE A 294 -41.07 3.77 -31.61
CA ILE A 294 -41.04 2.90 -30.42
C ILE A 294 -39.71 2.15 -30.35
N GLU A 295 -39.22 1.59 -31.45
CA GLU A 295 -37.91 0.92 -31.51
C GLU A 295 -36.77 1.88 -31.13
N ARG A 296 -36.76 3.11 -31.68
CA ARG A 296 -35.76 4.13 -31.29
C ARG A 296 -35.83 4.47 -29.80
N LYS A 297 -37.03 4.62 -29.25
CA LYS A 297 -37.22 4.86 -27.81
C LYS A 297 -36.76 3.66 -26.98
N SER A 298 -37.04 2.44 -27.44
CA SER A 298 -36.58 1.19 -26.80
C SER A 298 -35.06 1.11 -26.76
N ILE A 299 -34.38 1.34 -27.89
CA ILE A 299 -32.90 1.35 -27.97
C ILE A 299 -32.32 2.42 -27.05
N ALA A 300 -32.89 3.63 -27.04
CA ALA A 300 -32.43 4.71 -26.17
C ALA A 300 -32.63 4.36 -24.68
N ASN A 301 -33.71 3.68 -24.34
CA ASN A 301 -33.97 3.21 -22.99
C ASN A 301 -33.00 2.09 -22.59
N GLU A 302 -32.77 1.12 -23.46
CA GLU A 302 -31.81 0.03 -23.27
C GLU A 302 -30.40 0.58 -23.03
N GLN A 303 -29.96 1.57 -23.81
CA GLN A 303 -28.69 2.27 -23.57
C GLN A 303 -28.63 2.97 -22.20
N ARG A 304 -29.72 3.56 -21.74
CA ARG A 304 -29.79 4.17 -20.39
C ARG A 304 -29.69 3.10 -19.30
N TYR A 305 -30.37 1.97 -19.46
CA TYR A 305 -30.28 0.84 -18.55
C TYR A 305 -28.87 0.26 -18.50
N THR A 306 -28.20 0.10 -19.64
CA THR A 306 -26.80 -0.35 -19.70
C THR A 306 -25.87 0.60 -18.97
N LYS A 307 -25.97 1.92 -19.20
CA LYS A 307 -25.19 2.92 -18.47
C LYS A 307 -25.46 2.89 -16.97
N LEU A 308 -26.71 2.72 -16.56
CA LEU A 308 -27.07 2.62 -15.15
C LEU A 308 -26.49 1.34 -14.51
N LYS A 309 -26.52 0.22 -15.24
CA LYS A 309 -25.93 -1.06 -14.82
C LYS A 309 -24.41 -0.94 -14.67
N GLU A 310 -23.74 -0.28 -15.60
CA GLU A 310 -22.30 0.02 -15.50
C GLU A 310 -21.99 0.85 -14.25
N LYS A 311 -22.76 1.93 -14.01
CA LYS A 311 -22.59 2.74 -12.79
C LYS A 311 -22.88 2.00 -11.50
N TYR A 312 -23.89 1.13 -11.50
CA TYR A 312 -24.17 0.25 -10.36
C TYR A 312 -23.01 -0.73 -10.11
N ALA A 313 -22.46 -1.34 -11.17
CA ALA A 313 -21.30 -2.23 -11.06
C ALA A 313 -20.06 -1.49 -10.55
N GLU A 314 -19.76 -0.29 -11.07
CA GLU A 314 -18.68 0.58 -10.57
C GLU A 314 -18.87 0.90 -9.08
N LEU A 315 -20.10 1.22 -8.65
CA LEU A 315 -20.40 1.53 -7.25
C LEU A 315 -20.21 0.31 -6.34
N VAL A 316 -20.69 -0.87 -6.75
CA VAL A 316 -20.50 -2.12 -6.00
C VAL A 316 -19.02 -2.47 -5.89
N GLN A 317 -18.26 -2.31 -6.97
CA GLN A 317 -16.81 -2.52 -6.97
C GLN A 317 -16.11 -1.54 -6.02
N SER A 318 -16.44 -0.24 -6.10
CA SER A 318 -15.89 0.78 -5.22
C SER A 318 -16.19 0.51 -3.75
N HIS A 319 -17.42 0.10 -3.44
CA HIS A 319 -17.81 -0.29 -2.08
C HIS A 319 -17.00 -1.50 -1.57
N ALA A 320 -16.81 -2.53 -2.40
CA ALA A 320 -15.98 -3.68 -2.04
C ALA A 320 -14.51 -3.30 -1.83
N GLU A 321 -13.95 -2.41 -2.65
CA GLU A 321 -12.60 -1.89 -2.48
C GLU A 321 -12.46 -1.05 -1.20
N LEU A 322 -13.45 -0.22 -0.89
CA LEU A 322 -13.49 0.56 0.35
C LEU A 322 -13.57 -0.34 1.59
N LEU A 323 -14.34 -1.42 1.56
CA LEU A 323 -14.38 -2.40 2.65
C LEU A 323 -13.03 -3.08 2.86
N ARG A 324 -12.33 -3.46 1.78
CA ARG A 324 -10.96 -4.01 1.88
C ARG A 324 -9.98 -3.00 2.44
N LYS A 325 -10.03 -1.73 1.99
CA LYS A 325 -9.20 -0.66 2.53
C LYS A 325 -9.50 -0.37 3.99
N ASN A 326 -10.77 -0.40 4.39
CA ASN A 326 -11.17 -0.20 5.77
C ASN A 326 -10.61 -1.33 6.66
N ALA A 327 -10.74 -2.59 6.25
CA ALA A 327 -10.18 -3.73 6.96
C ALA A 327 -8.65 -3.66 7.08
N GLU A 328 -7.95 -3.24 6.01
CA GLU A 328 -6.50 -3.04 6.05
C GLU A 328 -6.09 -1.90 6.99
N VAL A 329 -6.80 -0.77 6.97
CA VAL A 329 -6.55 0.34 7.90
C VAL A 329 -6.83 -0.10 9.34
N THR A 330 -7.91 -0.84 9.60
CA THR A 330 -8.18 -1.39 10.94
C THR A 330 -7.03 -2.28 11.41
N LYS A 331 -6.50 -3.16 10.54
CA LYS A 331 -5.34 -3.99 10.84
C LYS A 331 -4.07 -3.16 11.10
N GLN A 332 -3.82 -2.12 10.31
CA GLN A 332 -2.69 -1.22 10.54
C GLN A 332 -2.82 -0.48 11.88
N VAL A 333 -4.02 -0.05 12.24
CA VAL A 333 -4.30 0.59 13.54
C VAL A 333 -4.07 -0.37 14.70
N THR A 334 -4.49 -1.65 14.59
CA THR A 334 -4.22 -2.63 15.65
C THR A 334 -2.73 -2.89 15.83
N VAL A 335 -1.99 -3.08 14.73
CA VAL A 335 -0.54 -3.28 14.77
C VAL A 335 0.18 -2.04 15.32
N ALA A 336 -0.21 -0.84 14.90
CA ALA A 336 0.37 0.40 15.41
C ALA A 336 0.09 0.59 16.91
N ARG A 337 -1.09 0.19 17.38
CA ARG A 337 -1.45 0.23 18.80
C ARG A 337 -0.62 -0.76 19.62
N GLU A 338 -0.46 -2.00 19.16
CA GLU A 338 0.41 -3.00 19.81
C GLU A 338 1.85 -2.50 19.90
N ALA A 339 2.39 -1.96 18.79
CA ALA A 339 3.73 -1.38 18.78
C ALA A 339 3.88 -0.17 19.71
N TYR A 340 2.84 0.66 19.84
CA TYR A 340 2.81 1.77 20.79
C TYR A 340 2.81 1.27 22.24
N GLU A 341 2.00 0.26 22.56
CA GLU A 341 1.95 -0.37 23.89
C GLU A 341 3.28 -1.07 24.24
N ASP A 342 3.95 -1.71 23.28
CA ASP A 342 5.31 -2.26 23.44
C ASP A 342 6.34 -1.15 23.71
N MET A 343 6.29 -0.06 22.94
CA MET A 343 7.19 1.08 23.11
C MET A 343 7.00 1.75 24.47
N GLU A 344 5.76 1.88 24.94
CA GLU A 344 5.45 2.45 26.25
C GLU A 344 5.90 1.54 27.40
N ARG A 345 5.78 0.21 27.24
CA ARG A 345 6.39 -0.76 28.18
C ARG A 345 7.92 -0.63 28.22
N SER A 346 8.57 -0.62 27.06
CA SER A 346 10.03 -0.46 26.96
C SER A 346 10.51 0.87 27.56
N LYS A 347 9.77 1.96 27.32
CA LYS A 347 10.03 3.27 27.95
C LYS A 347 9.95 3.18 29.47
N LYS A 348 8.91 2.56 30.02
CA LYS A 348 8.74 2.41 31.47
C LYS A 348 9.87 1.58 32.09
N GLU A 349 10.23 0.46 31.46
CA GLU A 349 11.37 -0.37 31.90
C GLU A 349 12.69 0.41 31.89
N LEU A 350 12.91 1.24 30.87
CA LEU A 350 14.09 2.10 30.77
C LEU A 350 14.08 3.20 31.83
N GLU A 351 12.93 3.84 32.08
CA GLU A 351 12.78 4.84 33.15
C GLU A 351 13.04 4.22 34.53
N GLU A 352 12.51 3.03 34.81
CA GLU A 352 12.77 2.29 36.05
C GLU A 352 14.24 1.87 36.18
N SER A 353 14.88 1.45 35.08
CA SER A 353 16.32 1.16 35.06
C SER A 353 17.16 2.42 35.29
N TYR A 354 16.77 3.54 34.68
CA TYR A 354 17.44 4.82 34.85
C TYR A 354 17.32 5.31 36.30
N GLN A 355 16.13 5.24 36.90
CA GLN A 355 15.93 5.57 38.31
C GLN A 355 16.81 4.71 39.23
N ARG A 356 16.85 3.39 39.02
CA ARG A 356 17.72 2.48 39.79
C ARG A 356 19.19 2.84 39.68
N VAL A 357 19.68 3.11 38.47
CA VAL A 357 21.08 3.52 38.26
C VAL A 357 21.34 4.88 38.91
N ASN A 358 20.43 5.84 38.74
CA ASN A 358 20.56 7.18 39.30
C ASN A 358 20.60 7.15 40.83
N GLU A 359 19.68 6.43 41.47
CA GLU A 359 19.68 6.21 42.92
C GLU A 359 20.97 5.52 43.39
N HIS A 360 21.44 4.51 42.68
CA HIS A 360 22.69 3.83 43.02
C HIS A 360 23.90 4.77 42.90
N THR A 361 23.99 5.58 41.84
CA THR A 361 25.05 6.58 41.67
C THR A 361 24.98 7.67 42.72
N GLN A 362 23.77 8.12 43.09
CA GLN A 362 23.58 9.12 44.13
C GLN A 362 24.02 8.61 45.50
N ARG A 363 23.57 7.40 45.91
CA ARG A 363 24.03 6.77 47.15
C ARG A 363 25.54 6.60 47.18
N LYS A 364 26.14 6.17 46.06
CA LYS A 364 27.60 6.00 45.97
C LYS A 364 28.34 7.35 46.06
N ALA A 365 27.78 8.42 45.52
CA ALA A 365 28.34 9.76 45.66
C ALA A 365 28.22 10.28 47.11
N GLU A 366 27.08 10.03 47.77
CA GLU A 366 26.87 10.33 49.19
C GLU A 366 27.87 9.56 50.07
N ASP A 367 28.04 8.25 49.84
CA ASP A 367 29.03 7.42 50.54
C ASP A 367 30.46 7.93 50.32
N GLN A 368 30.82 8.31 49.09
CA GLN A 368 32.14 8.88 48.77
C GLN A 368 32.35 10.24 49.45
N MET A 369 31.31 11.07 49.52
CA MET A 369 31.35 12.35 50.21
C MET A 369 31.54 12.18 51.71
N GLN A 370 30.81 11.24 52.33
CA GLN A 370 30.97 10.91 53.75
C GLN A 370 32.39 10.38 54.04
N GLN A 371 32.91 9.47 53.20
CA GLN A 371 34.29 8.98 53.33
C GLN A 371 35.32 10.11 53.22
N MET A 372 35.11 11.06 52.30
CA MET A 372 35.96 12.23 52.17
C MET A 372 35.90 13.13 53.42
N GLU A 373 34.71 13.35 53.98
CA GLU A 373 34.52 14.12 55.21
C GLU A 373 35.18 13.44 56.43
N ASP A 374 35.00 12.13 56.58
CA ASP A 374 35.63 11.34 57.64
C ASP A 374 37.16 11.37 57.52
N LEU A 375 37.70 11.19 56.31
CA LEU A 375 39.15 11.28 56.06
C LEU A 375 39.68 12.69 56.32
N GLN A 376 38.93 13.72 55.94
CA GLN A 376 39.31 15.11 56.19
C GLN A 376 39.31 15.41 57.70
N GLY A 377 38.31 14.94 58.45
CA GLY A 377 38.25 15.05 59.90
C GLY A 377 39.40 14.32 60.60
N ALA A 378 39.72 13.10 60.16
CA ALA A 378 40.86 12.34 60.67
C ALA A 378 42.20 13.02 60.35
N PHE A 379 42.33 13.60 59.15
CA PHE A 379 43.50 14.38 58.75
C PHE A 379 43.67 15.64 59.62
N GLU A 380 42.60 16.38 59.87
CA GLU A 380 42.61 17.56 60.75
C GLU A 380 42.95 17.19 62.20
N ALA A 381 42.40 16.08 62.72
CA ALA A 381 42.72 15.56 64.05
C ALA A 381 44.21 15.16 64.15
N SER A 382 44.72 14.40 63.18
CA SER A 382 46.14 14.03 63.12
C SER A 382 47.05 15.25 63.00
N LYS A 383 46.67 16.26 62.20
CA LYS A 383 47.39 17.53 62.08
C LYS A 383 47.44 18.28 63.42
N ALA A 384 46.33 18.33 64.15
CA ALA A 384 46.27 18.95 65.48
C ALA A 384 47.14 18.20 66.50
N GLU A 385 47.12 16.86 66.47
CA GLU A 385 47.97 16.02 67.32
C GLU A 385 49.46 16.25 67.04
N VAL A 386 49.85 16.29 65.76
CA VAL A 386 51.23 16.61 65.35
C VAL A 386 51.64 18.00 65.82
N GLN A 387 50.74 19.00 65.73
CA GLN A 387 51.02 20.34 66.25
C GLN A 387 51.20 20.35 67.77
N HIS A 388 50.35 19.63 68.51
CA HIS A 388 50.45 19.49 69.96
C HIS A 388 51.73 18.77 70.41
N LEU A 389 52.11 17.69 69.72
CA LEU A 389 53.38 17.00 69.98
C LEU A 389 54.57 17.93 69.70
N LYS A 390 54.51 18.71 68.62
CA LYS A 390 55.57 19.68 68.29
C LYS A 390 55.73 20.76 69.37
N THR A 391 54.63 21.31 69.89
CA THR A 391 54.71 22.28 70.99
C THR A 391 55.26 21.65 72.27
N THR A 392 54.82 20.44 72.61
CA THR A 392 55.27 19.70 73.79
C THR A 392 56.78 19.39 73.74
N ILE A 393 57.28 18.99 72.56
CA ILE A 393 58.72 18.74 72.35
C ILE A 393 59.52 20.04 72.54
N GLU A 394 59.06 21.17 71.98
CA GLU A 394 59.78 22.44 72.10
C GLU A 394 59.81 22.93 73.56
N THR A 395 58.70 22.80 74.30
CA THR A 395 58.65 23.14 75.73
C THR A 395 59.58 22.26 76.55
N ALA A 396 59.57 20.94 76.33
CA ALA A 396 60.44 20.01 77.05
C ALA A 396 61.93 20.24 76.74
N LYS A 397 62.25 20.59 75.48
CA LYS A 397 63.61 20.97 75.09
C LYS A 397 64.07 22.23 75.81
N GLN A 398 63.23 23.26 75.90
CA GLN A 398 63.56 24.51 76.59
C GLN A 398 63.72 24.32 78.10
N GLU A 399 62.88 23.48 78.72
CA GLU A 399 62.97 23.15 80.14
C GLU A 399 64.23 22.35 80.47
N ASN A 400 64.55 21.31 79.68
CA ASN A 400 65.81 20.56 79.81
C ASN A 400 67.05 21.46 79.66
N HIS A 401 67.02 22.43 78.73
CA HIS A 401 68.13 23.35 78.55
C HIS A 401 68.35 24.26 79.78
N LYS A 402 67.27 24.76 80.39
CA LYS A 402 67.35 25.54 81.64
C LYS A 402 67.92 24.71 82.78
N GLN A 403 67.42 23.50 82.98
CA GLN A 403 67.91 22.60 84.03
C GLN A 403 69.40 22.28 83.86
N PHE A 404 69.85 22.07 82.62
CA PHE A 404 71.27 21.82 82.34
C PHE A 404 72.15 23.01 82.72
N GLN A 405 71.74 24.23 82.36
CA GLN A 405 72.45 25.46 82.73
C GLN A 405 72.50 25.68 84.26
N GLU A 406 71.40 25.40 84.98
CA GLU A 406 71.36 25.51 86.44
C GLU A 406 72.34 24.53 87.13
N VAL A 407 72.48 23.32 86.60
CA VAL A 407 73.42 22.32 87.12
C VAL A 407 74.87 22.76 86.89
N GLU A 408 75.20 23.27 85.70
CA GLU A 408 76.56 23.76 85.38
C GLU A 408 76.99 24.93 86.29
N ASP A 409 76.09 25.89 86.53
CA ASP A 409 76.34 27.02 87.44
C ASP A 409 76.57 26.53 88.89
N CYS A 410 75.76 25.56 89.35
CA CYS A 410 75.89 24.97 90.69
C CYS A 410 77.23 24.25 90.90
N VAL A 411 77.67 23.46 89.91
CA VAL A 411 78.95 22.73 89.98
C VAL A 411 80.12 23.70 90.05
N LEU A 412 80.12 24.76 89.22
CA LEU A 412 81.18 25.78 89.25
C LEU A 412 81.26 26.45 90.63
N GLN A 413 80.12 26.83 91.20
CA GLN A 413 80.09 27.51 92.49
C GLN A 413 80.67 26.65 93.62
N ARG A 414 80.35 25.34 93.64
CA ARG A 414 80.90 24.39 94.61
C ARG A 414 82.41 24.22 94.47
N LEU A 415 82.93 24.13 93.25
CA LEU A 415 84.36 23.97 93.02
C LEU A 415 85.17 25.20 93.45
N LEU A 416 84.66 26.40 93.19
CA LEU A 416 85.28 27.64 93.68
C LEU A 416 85.29 27.69 95.22
N GLN A 417 84.21 27.24 95.87
CA GLN A 417 84.14 27.14 97.32
C GLN A 417 85.17 26.14 97.89
N GLU A 418 85.34 24.99 97.25
CA GLU A 418 86.34 24.00 97.67
C GLU A 418 87.77 24.54 97.54
N ALA A 419 88.06 25.23 96.43
CA ALA A 419 89.35 25.89 96.21
C ALA A 419 89.66 26.95 97.28
N GLU A 420 88.66 27.73 97.70
CA GLU A 420 88.81 28.68 98.81
C GLU A 420 89.09 27.98 100.13
N CYS A 421 88.40 26.87 100.42
CA CYS A 421 88.58 26.09 101.65
C CYS A 421 90.03 25.59 101.79
N ILE A 422 90.60 25.05 100.71
CA ILE A 422 92.00 24.57 100.67
C ILE A 422 93.00 25.68 101.05
N ILE A 423 92.76 26.91 100.59
CA ILE A 423 93.63 28.06 100.90
C ILE A 423 93.38 28.57 102.32
N GLN A 424 92.12 28.65 102.77
CA GLN A 424 91.77 29.04 104.14
C GLN A 424 92.38 28.10 105.18
N GLU A 425 92.33 26.79 104.95
CA GLU A 425 92.96 25.79 105.82
C GLU A 425 94.47 26.01 105.93
N SER A 426 95.15 26.30 104.80
CA SER A 426 96.59 26.59 104.83
C SER A 426 96.95 27.89 105.55
N LEU A 427 96.08 28.91 105.49
CA LEU A 427 96.24 30.14 106.26
C LEU A 427 96.01 29.91 107.75
N ALA A 428 95.04 29.08 108.13
CA ALA A 428 94.79 28.75 109.55
C ALA A 428 96.00 28.04 110.18
N LEU A 429 96.73 27.21 109.43
CA LEU A 429 97.97 26.59 109.90
C LEU A 429 99.09 27.59 110.21
N LEU A 430 99.08 28.80 109.61
CA LEU A 430 100.05 29.85 109.96
C LEU A 430 99.83 30.42 111.36
N ASP A 431 98.61 30.32 111.90
CA ASP A 431 98.26 30.85 113.23
C ASP A 431 98.54 29.83 114.35
N GLU A 432 98.95 28.60 114.01
CA GLU A 432 99.28 27.54 114.96
C GLU A 432 100.72 27.69 115.50
N PRO A 433 100.91 27.88 116.83
CA PRO A 433 102.18 28.32 117.43
C PRO A 433 103.36 27.33 117.35
N PHE A 434 103.13 26.11 116.84
CA PHE A 434 104.17 25.09 116.65
C PHE A 434 104.43 24.74 115.18
N TYR A 435 103.62 25.23 114.23
CA TYR A 435 103.72 24.83 112.83
C TYR A 435 104.95 25.43 112.11
N THR A 436 105.46 26.55 112.60
CA THR A 436 106.57 27.32 111.99
C THR A 436 107.97 26.78 112.29
N ASN A 437 108.12 25.72 113.10
CA ASN A 437 109.41 25.14 113.49
C ASN A 437 109.95 24.07 112.51
N GLY A 438 109.68 24.23 111.21
CA GLY A 438 110.21 23.36 110.16
C GLY A 438 111.63 23.75 109.71
N SER A 439 112.35 22.80 109.10
CA SER A 439 113.62 23.07 108.40
C SER A 439 113.44 22.72 106.92
N ILE A 440 112.59 23.48 106.23
CA ILE A 440 112.45 23.38 104.77
C ILE A 440 113.55 24.22 104.12
N SER A 441 114.23 23.65 103.13
CA SER A 441 115.23 24.40 102.33
C SER A 441 114.58 25.55 101.55
N THR A 442 115.24 26.70 101.52
CA THR A 442 114.87 27.86 100.70
C THR A 442 114.72 27.51 99.22
N ASP A 443 115.53 26.59 98.69
CA ASP A 443 115.46 26.13 97.29
C ASP A 443 114.16 25.36 97.00
N PHE A 444 113.65 24.61 97.97
CA PHE A 444 112.41 23.88 97.82
C PHE A 444 111.21 24.83 97.79
N LEU A 445 111.23 25.88 98.62
CA LEU A 445 110.21 26.94 98.61
C LEU A 445 110.22 27.70 97.27
N ILE A 446 111.39 28.03 96.72
CA ILE A 446 111.51 28.71 95.42
C ILE A 446 110.93 27.86 94.28
N SER A 447 111.21 26.56 94.25
CA SER A 447 110.60 25.65 93.26
C SER A 447 109.07 25.64 93.35
N ARG A 448 108.54 25.81 94.56
CA ARG A 448 107.11 25.71 94.85
C ARG A 448 106.37 27.02 94.57
N THR A 449 107.01 28.16 94.80
CA THR A 449 106.51 29.47 94.36
C THR A 449 106.49 29.56 92.84
N GLN A 450 107.50 29.06 92.13
CA GLN A 450 107.49 28.98 90.67
C GLN A 450 106.34 28.10 90.14
N ALA A 451 106.14 26.91 90.72
CA ALA A 451 105.02 26.05 90.36
C ALA A 451 103.65 26.67 90.67
N ALA A 452 103.56 27.51 91.70
CA ALA A 452 102.35 28.26 92.03
C ALA A 452 102.07 29.37 91.02
N VAL A 453 103.09 30.09 90.56
CA VAL A 453 102.95 31.10 89.48
C VAL A 453 102.41 30.44 88.20
N GLU A 454 103.03 29.34 87.77
CA GLU A 454 102.59 28.63 86.56
C GLU A 454 101.14 28.11 86.67
N SER A 455 100.74 27.61 87.86
CA SER A 455 99.36 27.17 88.08
C SER A 455 98.35 28.31 88.09
N THR A 456 98.78 29.51 88.52
CA THR A 456 97.95 30.70 88.57
C THR A 456 97.70 31.25 87.16
N GLU A 457 98.73 31.32 86.32
CA GLU A 457 98.61 31.74 84.92
C GLU A 457 97.74 30.76 84.10
N LYS A 458 97.92 29.45 84.29
CA LYS A 458 97.10 28.42 83.62
C LYS A 458 95.63 28.47 84.05
N MET A 459 95.36 28.78 85.31
CA MET A 459 94.00 28.94 85.82
C MET A 459 93.30 30.15 85.18
N GLU A 460 94.00 31.28 85.04
CA GLU A 460 93.45 32.46 84.37
C GLU A 460 93.13 32.19 82.89
N GLU A 461 94.03 31.52 82.16
CA GLU A 461 93.81 31.16 80.76
C GLU A 461 92.60 30.23 80.60
N ALA A 462 92.49 29.21 81.46
CA ALA A 462 91.35 28.28 81.46
C ALA A 462 90.03 28.99 81.78
N TRP A 463 90.04 29.96 82.69
CA TRP A 463 88.86 30.77 83.02
C TRP A 463 88.41 31.64 81.84
N LYS A 464 89.34 32.31 81.17
CA LYS A 464 89.06 33.13 79.97
C LYS A 464 88.50 32.29 78.83
N LYS A 465 89.07 31.11 78.58
CA LYS A 465 88.62 30.19 77.53
C LYS A 465 87.17 29.72 77.75
N ARG A 466 86.80 29.44 78.99
CA ARG A 466 85.41 29.10 79.34
C ARG A 466 84.44 30.23 78.96
N LEU A 467 84.83 31.48 79.23
CA LEU A 467 84.01 32.64 78.93
C LEU A 467 83.81 32.85 77.42
N SER A 468 84.85 32.62 76.61
CA SER A 468 84.81 32.86 75.16
C SER A 468 84.18 31.73 74.34
N GLU A 469 84.37 30.47 74.75
CA GLU A 469 83.99 29.29 73.95
C GLU A 469 82.77 28.53 74.49
N GLN A 470 82.16 29.00 75.60
CA GLN A 470 81.16 28.21 76.36
C GLN A 470 81.66 26.78 76.64
N SER A 471 82.95 26.66 76.96
CA SER A 471 83.58 25.38 77.27
C SER A 471 83.00 24.81 78.58
N ASP A 472 82.80 23.49 78.61
CA ASP A 472 82.28 22.76 79.76
C ASP A 472 83.12 23.06 81.03
N VAL A 473 82.42 23.24 82.16
CA VAL A 473 82.99 23.40 83.51
C VAL A 473 84.06 22.35 83.79
N SER A 474 83.88 21.13 83.27
CA SER A 474 84.82 20.00 83.38
C SER A 474 86.25 20.36 82.99
N THR A 475 86.44 21.24 82.00
CA THR A 475 87.75 21.66 81.50
C THR A 475 88.48 22.63 82.43
N LEU A 476 87.74 23.37 83.27
CA LEU A 476 88.28 24.34 84.22
C LEU A 476 88.71 23.68 85.55
N VAL A 477 87.99 22.64 85.98
CA VAL A 477 88.19 21.93 87.25
C VAL A 477 89.67 21.62 87.56
N PRO A 478 90.45 20.98 86.66
CA PRO A 478 91.83 20.60 87.00
C PRO A 478 92.75 21.80 87.25
N TYR A 479 92.52 22.94 86.59
CA TYR A 479 93.34 24.13 86.77
C TYR A 479 92.99 24.86 88.08
N LEU A 480 91.71 24.91 88.44
CA LEU A 480 91.24 25.53 89.68
C LEU A 480 91.77 24.81 90.93
N LEU A 481 91.67 23.48 90.97
CA LEU A 481 92.20 22.70 92.08
C LEU A 481 93.74 22.77 92.15
N GLN A 482 94.42 22.74 90.99
CA GLN A 482 95.88 22.89 90.95
C GLN A 482 96.31 24.25 91.50
N PHE A 483 95.65 25.33 91.11
CA PHE A 483 95.88 26.65 91.67
C PHE A 483 95.75 26.66 93.21
N ALA A 484 94.61 26.19 93.74
CA ALA A 484 94.35 26.17 95.18
C ALA A 484 95.41 25.37 95.97
N HIS A 485 95.75 24.17 95.50
CA HIS A 485 96.76 23.33 96.14
C HIS A 485 98.17 23.90 96.07
N ARG A 486 98.54 24.56 94.96
CA ARG A 486 99.88 25.14 94.80
C ARG A 486 100.06 26.38 95.67
N ILE A 487 99.05 27.24 95.76
CA ILE A 487 99.04 28.36 96.69
C ILE A 487 99.11 27.87 98.14
N SER A 488 98.26 26.90 98.51
CA SER A 488 98.27 26.26 99.83
C SER A 488 99.64 25.66 100.19
N ALA A 489 100.32 25.04 99.22
CA ALA A 489 101.68 24.52 99.41
C ALA A 489 102.72 25.63 99.63
N VAL A 490 102.62 26.77 98.95
CA VAL A 490 103.52 27.92 99.18
C VAL A 490 103.30 28.49 100.58
N ILE A 491 102.05 28.63 101.01
CA ILE A 491 101.69 29.16 102.33
C ILE A 491 102.26 28.27 103.44
N THR A 492 101.99 26.96 103.37
CA THR A 492 102.43 26.00 104.39
C THR A 492 103.94 25.83 104.41
N GLN A 493 104.60 25.81 103.25
CA GLN A 493 106.05 25.62 103.18
C GLN A 493 106.82 26.88 103.52
N GLY A 494 106.32 28.07 103.15
CA GLY A 494 106.93 29.34 103.52
C GLY A 494 106.97 29.54 105.03
N ALA A 495 105.93 29.09 105.74
CA ALA A 495 105.88 29.05 107.20
C ALA A 495 107.01 28.22 107.84
N GLN A 496 107.51 27.20 107.13
CA GLN A 496 108.43 26.18 107.62
C GLN A 496 109.87 26.36 107.11
N THR A 497 110.15 27.41 106.32
CA THR A 497 111.48 27.65 105.72
C THR A 497 112.35 28.60 106.53
N SER A 498 111.77 29.50 107.33
CA SER A 498 112.52 30.50 108.11
C SER A 498 111.72 31.00 109.32
N THR A 499 112.39 31.31 110.45
CA THR A 499 111.77 31.96 111.61
C THR A 499 111.50 33.47 111.38
N SER A 500 111.56 33.94 110.13
CA SER A 500 111.35 35.34 109.77
C SER A 500 109.88 35.71 109.68
N VAL A 501 109.53 36.81 110.36
CA VAL A 501 108.19 37.40 110.32
C VAL A 501 107.84 37.88 108.89
N GLU A 502 108.81 38.37 108.11
CA GLU A 502 108.59 38.90 106.76
C GLU A 502 108.14 37.84 105.74
N LEU A 503 108.68 36.62 105.83
CA LEU A 503 108.28 35.51 104.95
C LEU A 503 106.89 34.98 105.30
N GLY A 504 106.58 34.87 106.61
CA GLY A 504 105.25 34.48 107.10
C GLY A 504 104.16 35.48 106.72
N ASP A 505 104.43 36.78 106.86
CA ASP A 505 103.50 37.84 106.43
C ASP A 505 103.29 37.83 104.91
N SER A 506 104.35 37.60 104.12
CA SER A 506 104.23 37.48 102.67
C SER A 506 103.40 36.26 102.24
N CYS A 507 103.54 35.12 102.94
CA CYS A 507 102.69 33.94 102.74
C CYS A 507 101.23 34.20 103.11
N ARG A 508 100.99 34.95 104.19
CA ARG A 508 99.64 35.37 104.59
C ARG A 508 99.00 36.26 103.54
N VAL A 509 99.74 37.26 103.06
CA VAL A 509 99.29 38.16 101.98
C VAL A 509 99.01 37.37 100.68
N CYS A 510 99.82 36.37 100.36
CA CYS A 510 99.59 35.49 99.21
C CYS A 510 98.27 34.72 99.31
N GLY A 511 98.00 34.11 100.48
CA GLY A 511 96.74 33.40 100.69
C GLY A 511 95.52 34.33 100.69
N THR A 512 95.61 35.53 101.28
CA THR A 512 94.51 36.49 101.25
C THR A 512 94.21 36.99 99.85
N GLU A 513 95.25 37.25 99.04
CA GLU A 513 95.06 37.70 97.66
C GLU A 513 94.54 36.56 96.76
N ALA A 514 94.95 35.32 97.02
CA ALA A 514 94.41 34.15 96.33
C ALA A 514 92.94 33.89 96.65
N LEU A 515 92.50 34.14 97.90
CA LEU A 515 91.07 34.10 98.26
C LEU A 515 90.28 35.25 97.60
N SER A 516 90.87 36.45 97.54
CA SER A 516 90.27 37.60 96.83
C SER A 516 90.04 37.27 95.35
N TYR A 517 91.04 36.66 94.69
CA TYR A 517 90.92 36.18 93.31
C TYR A 517 89.83 35.12 93.15
N LEU A 518 89.78 34.08 93.99
CA LEU A 518 88.69 33.08 93.89
C LEU A 518 87.30 33.69 94.11
N SER A 519 87.20 34.68 94.99
CA SER A 519 85.94 35.39 95.23
C SER A 519 85.51 36.27 94.04
N SER A 520 86.46 36.85 93.29
CA SER A 520 86.15 37.61 92.07
C SER A 520 85.69 36.70 90.92
N LEU A 521 86.16 35.45 90.89
CA LEU A 521 85.66 34.42 89.96
C LEU A 521 84.24 33.95 90.32
N ARG A 522 83.86 33.99 91.60
CA ARG A 522 82.50 33.65 92.08
C ARG A 522 81.46 34.72 91.76
N SER A 523 81.86 35.99 91.75
CA SER A 523 80.94 37.10 91.53
C SER A 523 80.50 37.16 90.06
N ARG A 524 79.18 37.08 89.85
CA ARG A 524 78.54 37.16 88.52
C ARG A 524 78.74 38.53 87.85
N GLU A 525 79.09 39.55 88.63
CA GLU A 525 79.27 40.94 88.18
C GLU A 525 80.72 41.26 87.78
N SER A 526 81.71 40.42 88.14
CA SER A 526 83.15 40.60 87.86
C SER A 526 83.76 39.55 86.93
N GLN A 527 82.91 38.83 86.17
CA GLN A 527 83.33 37.70 85.30
C GLN A 527 84.33 38.06 84.18
N GLY A 528 84.69 39.34 83.99
CA GLY A 528 85.57 39.82 82.92
C GLY A 528 87.03 40.10 83.30
N GLU A 529 87.38 40.22 84.58
CA GLU A 529 88.76 40.56 85.02
C GLU A 529 89.26 39.59 86.10
N ALA A 530 89.50 38.35 85.68
CA ALA A 530 90.32 37.42 86.45
C ALA A 530 91.79 37.87 86.37
N ASP A 531 92.17 38.91 87.11
CA ASP A 531 93.54 39.44 87.09
C ASP A 531 94.39 38.75 88.17
N CYS A 532 95.29 37.85 87.75
CA CYS A 532 96.19 37.17 88.67
C CYS A 532 97.51 37.89 88.94
N THR A 533 97.73 39.08 88.35
CA THR A 533 99.01 39.81 88.41
C THR A 533 99.47 40.08 89.84
N LYS A 534 98.53 40.36 90.76
CA LYS A 534 98.80 40.60 92.18
C LYS A 534 99.32 39.34 92.88
N ILE A 535 98.68 38.19 92.66
CA ILE A 535 99.11 36.90 93.25
C ILE A 535 100.50 36.53 92.73
N THR A 536 100.69 36.64 91.42
CA THR A 536 101.97 36.34 90.77
C THR A 536 103.09 37.26 91.25
N ALA A 537 102.81 38.54 91.51
CA ALA A 537 103.77 39.47 92.10
C ALA A 537 104.15 39.09 93.55
N ILE A 538 103.17 38.70 94.37
CA ILE A 538 103.42 38.26 95.75
C ILE A 538 104.23 36.95 95.77
N LEU A 539 103.90 35.98 94.91
CA LEU A 539 104.64 34.71 94.80
C LEU A 539 106.10 34.93 94.40
N LYS A 540 106.37 35.88 93.49
CA LYS A 540 107.73 36.29 93.13
C LYS A 540 108.46 36.93 94.31
N ASN A 541 107.80 37.81 95.06
CA ASN A 541 108.36 38.40 96.27
C ASN A 541 108.72 37.33 97.33
N ILE A 542 107.86 36.33 97.54
CA ILE A 542 108.16 35.19 98.44
C ILE A 542 109.42 34.44 97.96
N ALA A 543 109.56 34.23 96.64
CA ALA A 543 110.74 33.59 96.07
C ALA A 543 112.01 34.43 96.30
N ASP A 544 111.94 35.75 96.11
CA ASP A 544 113.05 36.69 96.30
C ASP A 544 113.50 36.74 97.77
N ILE A 545 112.53 36.81 98.70
CA ILE A 545 112.79 36.74 100.15
C ILE A 545 113.49 35.43 100.50
N ALA A 546 112.99 34.28 100.00
CA ALA A 546 113.59 32.98 100.22
C ALA A 546 115.03 32.89 99.66
N GLN A 547 115.29 33.50 98.50
CA GLN A 547 116.61 33.52 97.89
C GLN A 547 117.62 34.35 98.69
N GLY A 548 117.17 35.47 99.29
CA GLY A 548 117.98 36.29 100.20
C GLY A 548 118.49 35.51 101.42
N TYR A 549 117.66 34.64 102.01
CA TYR A 549 118.07 33.79 103.14
C TYR A 549 119.10 32.72 102.75
N SER A 550 119.12 32.25 101.50
CA SER A 550 120.12 31.27 101.04
C SER A 550 121.54 31.86 100.97
N VAL A 551 121.67 33.16 100.68
CA VAL A 551 122.95 33.87 100.51
C VAL A 551 123.54 34.28 101.86
N SER A 552 122.71 34.69 102.83
CA SER A 552 123.17 35.08 104.18
C SER A 552 123.73 33.91 105.00
N CYS A 553 123.26 32.68 104.77
CA CYS A 553 123.77 31.49 105.46
C CYS A 553 125.14 31.03 104.90
N LEU A 554 125.46 31.35 103.64
CA LEU A 554 126.76 31.06 103.05
C LEU A 554 127.86 32.01 103.56
N ASP A 555 127.56 33.30 103.75
CA ASP A 555 128.52 34.28 104.26
C ASP A 555 128.84 34.06 105.75
N ALA A 556 127.89 33.56 106.55
CA ALA A 556 128.12 33.18 107.95
C ALA A 556 129.06 31.96 108.13
N LEU A 557 129.12 31.07 107.13
CA LEU A 557 130.05 29.93 107.13
C LEU A 557 131.46 30.29 106.63
N LEU A 558 131.63 31.39 105.90
CA LEU A 558 132.93 31.91 105.46
C LEU A 558 133.62 32.80 106.51
N SER A 559 132.90 33.30 107.52
CA SER A 559 133.45 34.04 108.67
C SER A 559 134.01 33.15 109.80
N LEU A 560 133.89 31.82 109.70
CA LEU A 560 134.36 30.83 110.69
C LEU A 560 135.60 30.04 110.22
N LYS A 561 136.26 30.49 109.15
CA LYS A 561 137.63 30.12 108.79
C LYS A 561 138.47 31.39 108.76
N GLU A 562 139.36 31.48 109.74
CA GLU A 562 140.47 32.46 109.87
C GLU A 562 141.19 32.75 108.55
#